data_AF-A0A2V1NF12-F1
#
_entry.id   AF-A0A2V1NF12-F1
#
_cell.length_a   1.000
_cell.length_b   1.000
_cell.length_c   1.000
_cell.angle_alpha   90.00
_cell.angle_beta   90.00
_cell.angle_gamma   90.00
#
_symmetry.space_group_name_H-M   'P 1'
#
loop_
_entity.id
_entity.type
_entity.pdbx_description
1 polymer ?
#
loop_
_entity_poly.entity_id
_entity_poly.type
_entity_poly.pdbx_seq_one_letter_code
_entity_poly.pdbx_strand_id
1 'polypeptide(L)' 'MQVEDLGTEIVATMSRPEFFLVVSLMSEALETGDERDFESRVGASMDEVRALLRSLPDLPLGSAS' A
#
# COMPACT_ATOMS: atom_id res chain seq x y z
N MET A 1 -10.98 -4.84 6.34
CA MET A 1 -10.43 -3.48 6.55
C MET A 1 -11.37 -2.59 7.38
N GLN A 2 -10.83 -1.88 8.38
CA GLN A 2 -11.48 -0.80 9.13
C GLN A 2 -10.70 0.49 8.89
N VAL A 3 -11.41 1.60 8.76
CA VAL A 3 -10.81 2.93 8.53
C VAL A 3 -11.34 3.88 9.58
N GLU A 4 -10.43 4.51 10.30
CA GLU A 4 -10.72 5.52 11.31
C GLU A 4 -10.09 6.85 10.89
N ASP A 5 -10.87 7.92 10.92
CA ASP A 5 -10.41 9.29 10.68
C ASP A 5 -10.21 9.99 12.03
N LEU A 6 -8.97 10.25 12.38
CA LEU A 6 -8.56 10.90 13.63
C LEU A 6 -8.40 12.43 13.44
N GLY A 7 -8.88 12.98 12.32
CA GLY A 7 -8.85 14.40 11.96
C GLY A 7 -7.54 14.82 11.31
N THR A 8 -6.40 14.55 11.95
CA THR A 8 -5.06 14.84 11.38
C THR A 8 -4.47 13.66 10.62
N GLU A 9 -5.01 12.46 10.83
CA GLU A 9 -4.53 11.23 10.20
C GLU A 9 -5.69 10.26 9.94
N ILE A 10 -5.54 9.45 8.89
CA ILE A 10 -6.44 8.34 8.60
C ILE A 10 -5.70 7.05 8.93
N VAL A 11 -6.24 6.26 9.85
CA VAL A 11 -5.68 4.96 10.24
C VAL A 11 -6.51 3.85 9.61
N ALA A 12 -5.88 3.11 8.70
CA ALA A 12 -6.49 1.92 8.10
C ALA A 12 -5.95 0.65 8.78
N THR A 13 -6.83 -0.05 9.51
CA THR A 13 -6.52 -1.35 10.09
C THR A 13 -7.01 -2.47 9.16
N MET A 14 -6.15 -3.42 8.84
CA MET A 14 -6.50 -4.57 8.01
C MET A 14 -5.82 -5.84 8.50
N SER A 15 -6.34 -6.98 8.07
CA SER A 15 -5.71 -8.26 8.35
C SER A 15 -4.37 -8.37 7.61
N ARG A 16 -3.49 -9.21 8.13
CA ARG A 16 -2.18 -9.44 7.52
C ARG A 16 -2.26 -9.91 6.05
N PRO A 17 -3.16 -10.82 5.66
CA PRO A 17 -3.32 -11.20 4.25
C PRO A 17 -3.79 -10.03 3.36
N GLU A 18 -4.72 -9.20 3.85
CA GLU A 18 -5.17 -8.01 3.12
C GLU A 18 -4.02 -7.03 2.90
N PHE A 19 -3.15 -6.83 3.89
CA PHE A 19 -1.96 -5.97 3.76
C PHE A 19 -1.03 -6.44 2.64
N PHE A 20 -0.69 -7.74 2.59
CA PHE A 20 0.17 -8.27 1.53
C PHE A 20 -0.48 -8.19 0.14
N LEU A 21 -1.80 -8.37 0.06
CA LEU A 21 -2.53 -8.19 -1.19
C LEU A 21 -2.42 -6.75 -1.69
N VAL A 22 -2.64 -5.76 -0.82
CA VAL A 22 -2.49 -4.34 -1.17
C VAL A 22 -1.07 -4.03 -1.63
N VAL A 23 -0.05 -4.50 -0.91
CA VAL A 23 1.36 -4.32 -1.30
C VAL A 23 1.66 -4.92 -2.68
N SER A 24 1.11 -6.10 -2.97
CA SER A 24 1.30 -6.78 -4.25
C SER A 24 0.65 -6.01 -5.40
N LEU A 25 -0.60 -5.56 -5.20
CA LEU A 25 -1.33 -4.76 -6.21
C LEU A 25 -0.65 -3.42 -6.48
N MET A 26 -0.13 -2.76 -5.45
CA MET A 26 0.61 -1.50 -5.61
C MET A 26 1.92 -1.72 -6.35
N SER A 27 2.61 -2.83 -6.11
CA SER A 27 3.84 -3.19 -6.83
C SER A 27 3.54 -3.49 -8.30
N GLU A 28 2.51 -4.27 -8.61
CA GLU A 28 2.08 -4.57 -9.98
C GLU A 28 1.66 -3.29 -10.73
N ALA A 29 0.93 -2.39 -10.07
CA ALA A 29 0.51 -1.13 -10.65
C ALA A 29 1.70 -0.20 -10.98
N LEU A 30 2.78 -0.25 -10.19
CA LEU A 30 4.02 0.47 -10.50
C LEU A 30 4.79 -0.15 -11.67
N GLU A 31 4.73 -1.46 -11.83
CA GLU A 31 5.43 -2.18 -12.91
C GLU A 31 4.72 -2.07 -14.26
N THR A 32 3.39 -1.98 -14.25
CA THR A 32 2.55 -2.06 -15.45
C THR A 32 1.84 -0.75 -15.82
N GLY A 33 1.78 0.21 -14.90
CA GLY A 33 1.02 1.44 -15.04
C GLY A 33 1.69 2.51 -15.90
N ASP A 34 0.88 3.29 -16.62
CA ASP A 34 1.27 4.58 -17.17
C ASP A 34 1.29 5.63 -16.04
N GLU A 35 2.37 6.39 -15.94
CA GLU A 35 2.60 7.35 -14.85
C GLU A 35 1.47 8.40 -14.72
N ARG A 36 0.91 8.86 -15.84
CA ARG A 36 -0.15 9.87 -15.85
C ARG A 36 -1.49 9.30 -15.41
N ASP A 37 -1.78 8.05 -15.77
CA ASP A 37 -3.00 7.36 -15.32
C ASP A 37 -2.91 7.01 -13.84
N PHE A 38 -1.73 6.56 -13.39
CA PHE A 38 -1.48 6.13 -12.03
C PHE A 38 -1.79 7.22 -11.00
N GLU A 39 -1.20 8.41 -11.16
CA GLU A 39 -1.38 9.51 -10.22
C GLU A 39 -2.86 9.93 -10.11
N SER A 40 -3.58 9.96 -11.24
CA SER A 40 -5.00 10.32 -11.26
C SER A 40 -5.91 9.30 -10.56
N ARG A 41 -5.52 8.02 -10.55
CA ARG A 41 -6.30 6.92 -9.98
C ARG A 41 -5.96 6.63 -8.53
N VAL A 42 -4.69 6.74 -8.17
CA VAL A 42 -4.15 6.42 -6.84
C VAL A 42 -4.15 7.67 -5.94
N GLY A 43 -4.09 8.87 -6.52
CA GLY A 43 -3.97 10.12 -5.78
C GLY A 43 -2.58 10.35 -5.18
N ALA A 44 -1.58 9.60 -5.63
CA ALA A 44 -0.19 9.71 -5.24
C ALA A 44 0.72 9.42 -6.45
N SER A 45 1.89 10.05 -6.50
CA SER A 45 2.90 9.78 -7.53
C SER A 45 3.50 8.38 -7.37
N MET A 46 4.00 7.81 -8.47
CA MET A 46 4.69 6.51 -8.44
C MET A 46 5.88 6.52 -7.49
N ASP A 47 6.59 7.64 -7.37
CA ASP A 47 7.76 7.76 -6.50
C ASP A 47 7.39 7.80 -5.01
N GLU A 48 6.30 8.48 -4.64
CA GLU A 48 5.76 8.43 -3.28
C GLU A 48 5.37 7.00 -2.90
N VAL A 49 4.71 6.27 -3.80
CA VAL A 49 4.33 4.87 -3.57
C VAL A 49 5.56 3.98 -3.48
N ARG A 50 6.58 4.15 -4.34
CA ARG A 50 7.85 3.41 -4.23
C ARG A 50 8.58 3.70 -2.93
N ALA A 51 8.56 4.94 -2.44
CA ALA A 51 9.17 5.31 -1.17
C ALA A 51 8.42 4.66 -0.01
N LEU A 52 7.08 4.68 -0.04
CA LEU A 52 6.24 4.00 0.94
C LEU A 52 6.54 2.50 0.99
N LEU A 53 6.49 1.81 -0.15
CA LEU A 53 6.76 0.37 -0.22
C LEU A 53 8.15 0.00 0.31
N ARG A 54 9.17 0.82 0.01
CA ARG A 54 10.54 0.64 0.54
C ARG A 54 10.67 0.90 2.03
N SER A 55 9.76 1.66 2.62
CA SER A 55 9.75 1.95 4.06
C SER A 55 9.04 0.88 4.89
N LEU A 56 8.28 -0.02 4.23
CA LEU A 56 7.56 -1.07 4.92
C LEU A 56 8.56 -2.07 5.54
N PRO A 57 8.34 -2.49 6.80
CA PRO A 57 9.18 -3.51 7.40
C PRO A 57 9.05 -4.83 6.64
N ASP A 58 10.15 -5.56 6.50
CA ASP A 58 10.13 -6.96 6.08
C ASP A 58 9.38 -7.78 7.13
N LEU A 59 8.07 -7.94 6.92
CA LEU A 59 7.22 -8.69 7.82
C LEU A 59 7.33 -10.18 7.44
N PRO A 60 8.00 -11.03 8.24
CA PRO A 60 8.18 -12.45 7.88
C PRO A 60 6.83 -13.13 7.78
N LEU A 61 6.37 -13.51 6.58
CA LEU A 61 5.12 -14.28 6.36
C LEU A 61 5.03 -15.33 7.47
N GLY A 62 4.17 -15.10 8.46
CA GLY A 62 4.31 -15.76 9.75
C GLY A 62 4.31 -17.26 9.57
N SER A 63 5.33 -17.93 10.12
CA SER A 63 5.18 -19.32 10.53
C SER A 63 3.97 -19.37 11.45
N ALA A 64 2.91 -20.04 10.98
CA ALA A 64 1.75 -20.35 11.79
C ALA A 64 2.20 -20.86 13.17
N SER A 65 1.66 -20.26 14.22
CA SER A 65 1.68 -20.79 15.58
C SER A 65 0.24 -20.91 16.03
#